data_AF-A0A6M5J8X1-F1
#
_entry.id   AF-A0A6M5J8X1-F1
#
_cell.length_a   1.000
_cell.length_b   1.000
_cell.length_c   1.000
_cell.angle_alpha   90.00
_cell.angle_beta   90.00
_cell.angle_gamma   90.00
#
_symmetry.space_group_name_H-M   'P 1'
#
loop_
_entity.id
_entity.type
_entity.pdbx_description
1 polymer ?
#
loop_
_entity_poly.entity_id
_entity_poly.type
_entity_poly.pdbx_seq_one_letter_code
_entity_poly.pdbx_strand_id
1 'polypeptide(L)'
;MPLVFREAGFRFHFYSSEGDPREPVHVHIARPGGDAKLWLYPEVRVAYNRRLTPRELRIVEEIVTRRRQEIEDEWNAFFSGSDQR
;
A
#
# COMPACT_ATOMS: atom_id res chain seq x y z
N MET A 1 -11.30 -3.66 -3.37
CA MET A 1 -9.94 -3.75 -2.78
C MET A 1 -9.09 -4.67 -3.66
N PRO A 2 -8.36 -4.12 -4.63
CA PRO A 2 -7.36 -4.89 -5.38
C PRO A 2 -6.25 -5.34 -4.43
N LEU A 3 -5.99 -6.64 -4.38
CA LEU A 3 -4.80 -7.18 -3.73
C LEU A 3 -3.65 -7.03 -4.71
N VAL A 4 -2.57 -6.37 -4.29
CA VAL A 4 -1.32 -6.26 -5.07
C VAL A 4 -0.54 -7.57 -4.92
N PHE A 5 -0.17 -7.92 -3.68
CA PHE A 5 0.51 -9.18 -3.38
C PHE A 5 0.37 -9.57 -1.89
N ARG A 6 0.88 -10.76 -1.56
CA ARG A 6 1.06 -11.24 -0.18
C ARG A 6 2.52 -11.60 0.05
N GLU A 7 3.07 -11.18 1.19
CA GLU A 7 4.45 -11.48 1.55
C GLU A 7 4.64 -11.43 3.08
N ALA A 8 5.44 -12.33 3.64
CA ALA A 8 5.77 -12.39 5.07
C ALA A 8 4.55 -12.40 6.03
N GLY A 9 3.41 -12.94 5.59
CA GLY A 9 2.16 -12.97 6.38
C GLY A 9 1.31 -11.69 6.29
N PHE A 10 1.70 -10.73 5.46
CA PHE A 10 0.97 -9.48 5.24
C PHE A 10 0.27 -9.48 3.88
N ARG A 11 -0.85 -8.76 3.79
CA ARG A 11 -1.57 -8.46 2.54
C ARG A 11 -1.33 -7.00 2.16
N PHE A 12 -0.89 -6.77 0.93
CA PHE A 12 -0.65 -5.45 0.36
C PHE A 12 -1.76 -5.15 -0.65
N HIS A 13 -2.47 -4.04 -0.48
CA HIS A 13 -3.69 -3.75 -1.24
C HIS A 13 -3.97 -2.25 -1.33
N PHE A 14 -4.87 -1.88 -2.24
CA PHE A 14 -5.46 -0.55 -2.32
C PHE A 14 -6.96 -0.62 -2.02
N TYR A 15 -7.54 0.48 -1.56
CA TYR A 15 -8.97 0.65 -1.58
C TYR A 15 -9.42 1.07 -2.98
N SER A 16 -10.63 0.69 -3.38
CA SER A 16 -11.18 1.11 -4.68
C SER A 16 -11.64 2.58 -4.67
N SER A 17 -11.78 3.17 -3.48
CA SER A 17 -12.25 4.53 -3.24
C SER A 17 -11.21 5.27 -2.41
N GLU A 18 -10.17 5.78 -3.07
CA GLU A 18 -9.01 6.46 -2.45
C GLU A 18 -9.24 7.98 -2.24
N GLY A 19 -10.47 8.36 -1.91
CA GLY A 19 -10.89 9.75 -1.68
C GLY A 19 -11.12 10.60 -2.95
N ASP A 20 -11.71 11.78 -2.74
CA ASP A 20 -11.86 12.86 -3.72
C ASP A 20 -11.48 14.20 -3.04
N PRO A 21 -10.32 14.83 -3.38
CA PRO A 21 -9.36 14.43 -4.41
C PRO A 21 -8.58 13.17 -4.04
N ARG A 22 -8.15 12.42 -5.07
CA ARG A 22 -7.38 11.17 -4.91
C ARG A 22 -6.06 11.42 -4.19
N GLU A 23 -5.75 10.58 -3.22
CA GLU A 23 -4.49 10.63 -2.48
C GLU A 23 -3.27 10.26 -3.35
N PRO A 24 -2.05 10.70 -2.97
CA PRO A 24 -0.80 10.23 -3.59
C PRO A 24 -0.66 8.70 -3.55
N VAL A 25 0.24 8.14 -4.38
CA VAL A 25 0.49 6.69 -4.43
C VAL A 25 0.89 6.15 -3.05
N HIS A 26 0.16 5.14 -2.59
CA HIS A 26 0.35 4.52 -1.29
C HIS A 26 -0.15 3.09 -1.29
N VAL A 27 0.21 2.32 -0.25
CA VAL A 27 -0.25 0.93 -0.08
C VAL A 27 -0.77 0.70 1.32
N HIS A 28 -1.85 -0.07 1.43
CA HIS A 28 -2.35 -0.58 2.69
C HIS A 28 -1.80 -1.98 2.98
N ILE A 29 -1.37 -2.19 4.21
CA ILE A 29 -0.81 -3.44 4.70
C ILE A 29 -1.73 -3.97 5.79
N ALA A 30 -2.16 -5.23 5.68
CA ALA A 30 -3.05 -5.83 6.67
C ALA A 30 -2.61 -7.24 7.07
N ARG A 31 -2.73 -7.54 8.36
CA ARG A 31 -2.59 -8.88 8.96
C ARG A 31 -3.68 -9.09 10.04
N PRO A 32 -3.89 -10.29 10.57
CA PRO A 32 -4.89 -10.50 11.62
C PRO A 32 -4.66 -9.56 12.82
N GLY A 33 -5.63 -8.69 13.12
CA GLY A 33 -5.58 -7.77 14.25
C GLY A 33 -4.65 -6.56 14.10
N GLY A 34 -4.22 -6.20 12.88
CA GLY A 34 -3.41 -5.00 12.66
C GLY A 34 -3.34 -4.57 11.20
N ASP A 35 -3.23 -3.27 10.99
CA ASP A 35 -3.14 -2.64 9.68
C ASP A 35 -2.23 -1.39 9.69
N ALA A 36 -1.65 -1.09 8.55
CA ALA A 36 -0.83 0.11 8.33
C ALA A 36 -1.05 0.64 6.92
N LYS A 37 -0.64 1.89 6.70
CA LYS A 37 -0.58 2.53 5.39
C LYS A 37 0.79 3.16 5.23
N LEU A 38 1.42 2.97 4.08
CA LEU A 38 2.69 3.59 3.73
C LEU A 38 2.52 4.43 2.46
N TRP A 39 3.02 5.66 2.49
CA TRP A 39 3.24 6.46 1.28
C TRP A 39 4.44 5.93 0.51
N LEU A 40 4.42 5.99 -0.82
CA LEU A 40 5.56 5.55 -1.66
C LEU A 40 6.56 6.67 -1.96
N TYR A 41 6.09 7.92 -1.97
CA TYR A 41 6.84 9.08 -2.40
C TYR A 41 6.75 10.24 -1.38
N PRO A 42 7.81 11.08 -1.26
CA PRO A 42 9.12 11.00 -1.96
C PRO A 42 9.99 9.80 -1.53
N GLU A 43 9.82 9.33 -0.29
CA GLU A 43 10.36 8.07 0.20
C GLU A 43 9.26 7.21 0.83
N VAL A 44 9.54 5.91 0.98
CA VAL A 44 8.62 5.00 1.66
C VAL A 44 8.54 5.37 3.13
N ARG A 45 7.35 5.77 3.59
CA ARG A 45 7.14 6.21 4.97
C ARG A 45 5.76 5.82 5.48
N VAL A 46 5.68 5.52 6.77
CA VAL A 46 4.42 5.18 7.45
C VAL A 46 3.50 6.41 7.50
N ALA A 47 2.32 6.29 6.90
CA ALA A 47 1.24 7.25 7.01
C ALA A 47 0.47 7.04 8.32
N TYR A 48 0.16 5.78 8.63
CA TYR A 48 -0.36 5.38 9.92
C TYR A 48 0.01 3.92 10.22
N ASN A 49 0.06 3.60 11.52
CA ASN A 49 0.21 2.24 12.02
C ASN A 49 -0.85 1.96 13.08
N ARG A 50 -1.61 0.88 12.90
CA ARG A 50 -2.54 0.32 13.88
C ARG A 50 -2.10 -1.10 14.20
N ARG A 51 -1.42 -1.24 15.35
CA ARG A 51 -1.07 -2.51 15.99
C ARG A 51 -0.01 -3.35 15.26
N LEU A 52 0.71 -2.85 14.25
CA LEU A 52 1.97 -3.49 13.84
C LEU A 52 3.06 -3.14 14.84
N THR A 53 3.84 -4.14 15.25
CA THR A 53 5.00 -3.95 16.11
C THR A 53 6.12 -3.21 15.36
N PRO A 54 7.10 -2.61 16.05
CA PRO A 54 8.24 -1.98 15.39
C PRO A 54 9.03 -2.94 14.48
N ARG A 55 9.07 -4.24 14.79
CA ARG A 55 9.71 -5.25 13.93
C ARG A 55 8.89 -5.50 12.67
N GLU A 56 7.58 -5.62 12.80
CA GLU A 56 6.69 -5.78 11.64
C GLU A 56 6.74 -4.55 10.73
N LEU A 57 6.78 -3.33 11.30
CA LEU A 57 6.93 -2.10 10.52
C LEU A 57 8.20 -2.08 9.67
N ARG A 58 9.36 -2.42 10.24
CA ARG A 58 10.61 -2.51 9.47
C ARG A 58 10.52 -3.51 8.33
N ILE A 59 9.95 -4.68 8.58
CA ILE A 59 9.76 -5.71 7.55
C ILE A 59 8.89 -5.19 6.40
N VAL A 60 7.76 -4.54 6.71
CA VAL A 60 6.86 -4.05 5.66
C VAL A 60 7.44 -2.84 4.94
N GLU A 61 8.19 -1.96 5.61
CA GLU A 61 8.93 -0.86 4.98
C GLU A 61 9.99 -1.38 3.99
N GLU A 62 10.76 -2.41 4.37
CA GLU A 62 11.74 -3.07 3.49
C GLU A 62 11.06 -3.71 2.27
N ILE A 63 9.94 -4.41 2.46
CA ILE A 63 9.17 -5.04 1.38
C ILE A 63 8.62 -3.96 0.43
N VAL A 64 8.00 -2.90 0.96
CA VAL A 64 7.42 -1.83 0.13
C VAL A 64 8.51 -1.07 -0.61
N THR A 65 9.66 -0.82 0.03
CA THR A 65 10.82 -0.19 -0.64
C THR A 65 11.32 -1.04 -1.79
N ARG A 66 11.51 -2.35 -1.58
CA ARG A 66 11.98 -3.26 -2.63
C ARG A 66 10.98 -3.43 -3.77
N ARG A 67 9.68 -3.41 -3.48
CA ARG A 67 8.60 -3.63 -4.47
C ARG A 67 7.88 -2.35 -4.89
N ARG A 68 8.51 -1.19 -4.66
CA ARG A 68 7.90 0.12 -4.89
C ARG A 68 7.35 0.28 -6.31
N GLN A 69 8.12 -0.15 -7.32
CA GLN A 69 7.73 -0.04 -8.73
C GLN A 69 6.47 -0.86 -9.03
N GLU A 70 6.42 -2.12 -8.59
CA GLU A 70 5.26 -2.99 -8.80
C GLU A 70 3.99 -2.42 -8.16
N ILE A 71 4.11 -1.87 -6.95
CA ILE A 71 2.99 -1.22 -6.26
C ILE A 71 2.51 0.00 -7.05
N GLU A 72 3.42 0.83 -7.56
CA GLU A 72 3.08 1.99 -8.38
C GLU A 72 2.43 1.59 -9.71
N ASP A 73 2.94 0.56 -10.38
CA ASP A 73 2.41 0.08 -11.66
C ASP A 73 0.96 -0.44 -11.48
N GLU A 74 0.70 -1.23 -10.43
CA GLU A 74 -0.65 -1.71 -10.10
C GLU A 74 -1.59 -0.59 -9.69
N TRP A 75 -1.10 0.40 -8.93
CA TRP A 75 -1.86 1.60 -8.59
C TRP A 75 -2.27 2.37 -9.85
N ASN A 76 -1.30 2.64 -10.72
CA ASN A 76 -1.53 3.36 -11.97
C ASN A 76 -2.46 2.57 -12.88
N ALA A 77 -2.29 1.25 -13.04
CA ALA A 77 -3.18 0.42 -13.83
C ALA A 77 -4.62 0.48 -13.33
N PHE A 78 -4.83 0.45 -12.01
CA PHE A 78 -6.16 0.50 -11.41
C PHE A 78 -6.82 1.88 -11.54
N PHE A 79 -6.08 2.97 -11.36
CA PHE A 79 -6.63 4.34 -11.31
C PHE A 79 -6.51 5.14 -12.62
N SER A 80 -5.70 4.69 -13.58
CA SER A 80 -5.65 5.24 -14.95
C SER A 80 -6.74 4.65 -15.85
N GLY A 81 -7.32 3.51 -15.49
CA GLY A 81 -8.45 2.89 -16.19
C GLY A 81 -9.81 3.59 -16.03
N SER A 82 -9.86 4.78 -15.43
CA SER A 82 -11.11 5.56 -15.24
C SER A 82 -11.49 6.44 -16.44
N ASP A 83 -10.91 6.20 -17.63
CA ASP A 83 -11.36 6.82 -18.90
C ASP A 83 -11.65 5.78 -19.98
N GLN A 84 -12.38 4.72 -19.63
CA GLN A 84 -13.12 3.90 -20.59
C GLN A 84 -14.42 3.38 -19.97
N ARG A 85 -15.39 4.28 -19.80
CA ARG A 85 -16.84 4.12 -20.11
C ARG A 85 -17.67 5.26 -19.56
#